data_AF-A0A4V6NPK3-F1
#
_entry.id   AF-A0A4V6NPK3-F1
#
_cell.length_a   1.000
_cell.length_b   1.000
_cell.length_c   1.000
_cell.angle_alpha   90.00
_cell.angle_beta   90.00
_cell.angle_gamma   90.00
#
_symmetry.space_group_name_H-M   'P 1'
#
loop_
_entity.id
_entity.type
_entity.pdbx_description
1 polymer ?
#
loop_
_entity_poly.entity_id
_entity_poly.type
_entity_poly.pdbx_seq_one_letter_code
_entity_poly.pdbx_strand_id
1 'polypeptide(L)'
;MNNIQEIETSVGTFMAGRVEFYENGTVKSAEPEQQVFFSHETGLYIAYDNTPLKDEEHLPTLEFDPDGRVKALRTVGTGLICRVKNGAEAGSVLRIGAEWRPDPRDTGANVLIPIRIQFFENELLVTDSDGQDHHLPLDVYAIQVDYLTDNIVMGGGCGDCSTCNGCCSVQ
;
A
#
# COMPACT_ATOMS: atom_id res chain seq x y z
N MET A 1 5.88 -2.55 -24.46
CA MET A 1 7.02 -3.19 -23.77
C MET A 1 7.13 -2.50 -22.43
N ASN A 2 6.83 -3.18 -21.33
CA ASN A 2 7.06 -2.62 -20.01
C ASN A 2 8.58 -2.55 -19.83
N ASN A 3 9.13 -1.35 -19.67
CA ASN A 3 10.55 -1.16 -19.45
C ASN A 3 10.82 -1.37 -17.96
N ILE A 4 10.73 -2.64 -17.54
CA ILE A 4 11.01 -3.01 -16.15
C ILE A 4 12.49 -2.72 -15.90
N GLN A 5 12.76 -1.87 -14.92
CA GLN A 5 14.11 -1.45 -14.56
C GLN A 5 14.30 -1.50 -13.04
N GLU A 6 15.52 -1.80 -12.62
CA GLU A 6 15.92 -1.66 -11.22
C GLU A 6 16.12 -0.18 -10.91
N ILE A 7 15.54 0.29 -9.81
CA ILE A 7 15.73 1.67 -9.33
C ILE A 7 16.20 1.69 -7.89
N GLU A 8 17.04 2.67 -7.56
CA GLU A 8 17.46 2.97 -6.20
C GLU A 8 16.67 4.18 -5.68
N THR A 9 16.13 4.05 -4.47
CA THR A 9 15.33 5.08 -3.81
C THR A 9 15.70 5.18 -2.32
N SER A 10 15.16 6.17 -1.62
CA SER A 10 15.28 6.29 -0.16
C SER A 10 14.70 5.09 0.60
N VAL A 11 13.78 4.34 -0.02
CA VAL A 11 13.13 3.16 0.58
C VAL A 11 13.80 1.84 0.19
N GLY A 12 14.88 1.91 -0.58
CA GLY A 12 15.66 0.76 -1.04
C GLY A 12 15.66 0.59 -2.55
N THR A 13 16.18 -0.55 -3.00
CA THR A 13 16.34 -0.91 -4.40
C THR A 13 15.31 -1.96 -4.80
N PHE A 14 14.59 -1.74 -5.90
CA PHE A 14 13.56 -2.66 -6.39
C PHE A 14 13.32 -2.53 -7.90
N MET A 15 12.69 -3.56 -8.49
CA MET A 15 12.25 -3.54 -9.89
C MET A 15 10.95 -2.76 -10.03
N ALA A 16 10.89 -1.86 -11.00
CA ALA A 16 9.71 -1.05 -11.29
C ALA A 16 9.37 -1.07 -12.79
N GLY A 17 8.08 -1.26 -13.11
CA GLY A 17 7.57 -1.29 -14.48
C GLY A 17 7.36 0.11 -15.09
N ARG A 18 7.17 1.12 -14.24
CA ARG A 18 7.04 2.54 -14.61
C ARG A 18 7.69 3.39 -13.52
N VAL A 19 8.46 4.40 -13.94
CA VAL A 19 9.18 5.32 -13.05
C VAL A 19 9.17 6.71 -13.66
N GLU A 20 8.89 7.71 -12.83
CA GLU A 20 9.08 9.11 -13.17
C GLU A 20 10.18 9.72 -12.31
N PHE A 21 10.88 10.72 -12.85
CA PHE A 21 11.95 11.43 -12.16
C PHE A 21 11.65 12.92 -12.11
N TYR A 22 12.13 13.57 -11.06
CA TYR A 22 12.27 15.02 -11.03
C TYR A 22 13.42 15.47 -11.94
N GLU A 23 13.47 16.77 -12.26
CA GLU A 23 14.56 17.35 -13.09
C GLU A 23 15.96 17.14 -12.48
N ASN A 24 16.04 17.04 -11.15
CA ASN A 24 17.28 16.76 -10.42
C ASN A 24 17.71 15.27 -10.48
N GLY A 25 16.95 14.42 -11.17
CA GLY A 25 17.21 12.98 -11.31
C GLY A 25 16.74 12.11 -10.15
N THR A 26 16.17 12.69 -9.08
CA THR A 26 15.56 11.89 -8.00
C THR A 26 14.25 11.26 -8.45
N VAL A 27 13.95 10.06 -7.93
CA VAL A 27 12.69 9.36 -8.25
C VAL A 27 11.51 10.19 -7.73
N LYS A 28 10.55 10.45 -8.61
CA LYS A 28 9.30 11.16 -8.31
C LYS A 28 8.17 10.18 -8.02
N SER A 29 8.06 9.13 -8.82
CA SER A 29 7.09 8.07 -8.62
C SER A 29 7.58 6.74 -9.19
N ALA A 30 7.08 5.64 -8.66
CA ALA A 30 7.43 4.30 -9.10
C ALA A 30 6.24 3.34 -8.99
N GLU A 31 6.19 2.39 -9.93
CA GLU A 31 5.30 1.23 -9.89
C GLU A 31 6.12 -0.03 -9.62
N PRO A 32 6.21 -0.48 -8.35
CA PRO A 32 6.92 -1.69 -8.00
C PRO A 32 6.30 -2.93 -8.65
N GLU A 33 7.13 -3.86 -9.12
CA GLU A 33 6.70 -5.18 -9.61
C GLU A 33 6.38 -6.15 -8.45
N GLN A 34 6.87 -5.85 -7.25
CA GLN A 34 6.69 -6.65 -6.03
C GLN A 34 6.48 -5.72 -4.83
N GLN A 35 6.05 -6.29 -3.70
CA GLN A 35 5.92 -5.51 -2.47
C GLN A 35 7.23 -4.82 -2.06
N VAL A 36 7.16 -3.51 -1.81
CA VAL A 36 8.25 -2.71 -1.26
C VAL A 36 7.89 -2.33 0.17
N PHE A 37 8.80 -2.59 1.11
CA PHE A 37 8.60 -2.26 2.51
C PHE A 37 9.38 -0.99 2.84
N PHE A 38 8.74 -0.03 3.52
CA PHE A 38 9.43 1.18 3.97
C PHE A 38 9.00 1.61 5.35
N SER A 39 9.94 2.17 6.11
CA SER A 39 9.68 2.66 7.47
C SER A 39 9.23 4.12 7.45
N HIS A 40 8.22 4.41 8.25
CA HIS A 40 7.77 5.76 8.60
C HIS A 40 7.68 5.83 10.13
N GLU A 41 7.60 7.03 10.70
CA GLU A 41 7.49 7.20 12.17
C GLU A 41 6.23 6.54 12.78
N THR A 42 5.20 6.32 11.97
CA THR A 42 3.95 5.65 12.35
C THR A 42 3.97 4.13 12.15
N GLY A 43 5.05 3.56 11.57
CA GLY A 43 5.22 2.13 11.39
C GLY A 43 5.87 1.72 10.06
N LEU A 44 5.89 0.42 9.80
CA LEU A 44 6.37 -0.16 8.54
C LEU A 44 5.21 -0.29 7.56
N TYR A 45 5.36 0.26 6.36
CA TYR A 45 4.34 0.25 5.31
C TYR A 45 4.73 -0.70 4.18
N ILE A 46 3.72 -1.29 3.55
CA ILE A 46 3.85 -2.14 2.37
C ILE A 46 3.28 -1.40 1.16
N ALA A 47 4.15 -1.03 0.23
CA ALA A 47 3.78 -0.51 -1.07
C ALA A 47 3.54 -1.64 -2.05
N TYR A 48 2.25 -1.90 -2.31
CA TYR A 48 1.85 -2.96 -3.22
C TYR A 48 0.43 -2.74 -3.70
N ASP A 49 0.26 -2.75 -5.02
CA ASP A 49 -1.02 -2.56 -5.66
C ASP A 49 -1.02 -3.32 -6.99
N ASN A 50 -1.76 -4.42 -6.99
CA ASN A 50 -1.96 -5.35 -8.10
C ASN A 50 -3.37 -5.23 -8.69
N THR A 51 -4.04 -4.09 -8.45
CA THR A 51 -5.42 -3.92 -8.85
C THR A 51 -5.52 -3.68 -10.36
N PRO A 52 -6.52 -4.26 -11.05
CA PRO A 52 -6.71 -4.05 -12.48
C PRO A 52 -7.20 -2.64 -12.84
N LEU A 53 -7.35 -1.75 -11.85
CA LEU A 53 -7.78 -0.34 -11.98
C LEU A 53 -6.61 0.64 -11.93
N LYS A 54 -5.40 0.15 -11.63
CA LYS A 54 -4.20 0.96 -11.40
C LYS A 54 -3.89 1.95 -12.53
N ASP A 55 -4.11 1.56 -13.78
CA ASP A 55 -3.87 2.42 -14.93
C ASP A 55 -4.97 3.46 -15.17
N GLU A 56 -6.18 3.23 -14.64
CA GLU A 56 -7.35 4.10 -14.83
C GLU A 56 -7.36 5.26 -13.83
N GLU A 57 -6.86 5.04 -12.61
CA GLU A 57 -6.80 6.09 -11.58
C GLU A 57 -5.63 7.06 -11.80
N HIS A 58 -4.65 6.69 -12.63
CA HIS A 58 -3.43 7.49 -12.91
C HIS A 58 -2.65 7.92 -11.65
N LEU A 59 -2.85 7.22 -10.53
CA LEU A 59 -2.14 7.45 -9.27
C LEU A 59 -1.08 6.37 -9.07
N PRO A 60 0.19 6.74 -8.84
CA PRO A 60 1.25 5.76 -8.70
C PRO A 60 1.25 5.07 -7.34
N THR A 61 1.79 3.84 -7.30
CA THR A 61 1.93 3.07 -6.04
C THR A 61 2.82 3.78 -5.02
N LEU A 62 3.95 4.35 -5.45
CA LEU A 62 4.83 5.17 -4.62
C LEU A 62 5.01 6.56 -5.24
N GLU A 63 4.89 7.59 -4.40
CA GLU A 63 5.27 8.96 -4.72
C GLU A 63 6.28 9.48 -3.72
N PHE A 64 7.21 10.26 -4.22
CA PHE A 64 8.29 10.84 -3.43
C PHE A 64 8.30 12.35 -3.58
N ASP A 65 8.71 13.04 -2.53
CA ASP A 65 9.11 14.44 -2.60
C ASP A 65 10.48 14.60 -3.28
N PRO A 66 10.85 15.80 -3.75
CA PRO A 66 12.15 16.05 -4.38
C PRO A 66 13.37 15.77 -3.49
N ASP A 67 13.17 15.66 -2.17
CA ASP A 67 14.19 15.26 -1.19
C ASP A 67 14.28 13.74 -1.00
N GLY A 68 13.44 12.98 -1.72
CA GLY A 68 13.37 11.53 -1.69
C GLY A 68 12.48 10.95 -0.60
N ARG A 69 11.80 11.74 0.25
CA ARG A 69 10.86 11.20 1.24
C ARG A 69 9.62 10.64 0.55
N VAL A 70 9.03 9.58 1.11
CA VAL A 70 7.74 9.08 0.61
C VAL A 70 6.66 10.10 0.92
N LYS A 71 6.05 10.64 -0.13
CA LYS A 71 4.95 11.59 -0.08
C LYS A 71 3.60 10.88 -0.02
N ALA A 72 3.45 9.82 -0.80
CA ALA A 72 2.20 9.07 -0.84
C ALA A 72 2.41 7.60 -1.23
N LEU A 73 1.43 6.79 -0.83
CA LEU A 73 1.36 5.36 -1.03
C LEU A 73 -0.04 4.96 -1.49
N ARG A 74 -0.17 4.20 -2.57
CA ARG A 74 -1.40 3.47 -2.93
C ARG A 74 -1.17 1.99 -2.65
N THR A 75 -2.05 1.34 -1.88
CA THR A 75 -1.77 -0.01 -1.38
C THR A 75 -3.00 -0.85 -1.09
N VAL A 76 -2.87 -2.16 -1.33
CA VAL A 76 -3.78 -3.21 -0.82
C VAL A 76 -3.18 -3.99 0.36
N GLY A 77 -1.88 -3.86 0.60
CA GLY A 77 -1.14 -4.63 1.61
C GLY A 77 -1.07 -3.98 2.99
N THR A 78 -1.44 -2.70 3.08
CA THR A 78 -1.41 -1.93 4.33
C THR A 78 -2.78 -1.37 4.66
N GLY A 79 -3.24 -1.61 5.89
CA GLY A 79 -4.32 -0.89 6.55
C GLY A 79 -3.82 -0.13 7.78
N LEU A 80 -4.72 0.60 8.42
CA LEU A 80 -4.46 1.44 9.58
C LEU A 80 -5.52 1.21 10.66
N ILE A 81 -5.07 1.05 11.90
CA ILE A 81 -5.89 1.09 13.11
C ILE A 81 -5.57 2.40 13.82
N CYS A 82 -6.51 3.34 13.79
CA CYS A 82 -6.35 4.68 14.31
C CYS A 82 -7.15 4.80 15.61
N ARG A 83 -6.47 5.06 16.74
CA ARG A 83 -7.11 5.21 18.04
C ARG A 83 -7.06 6.66 18.51
N VAL A 84 -8.20 7.23 18.90
CA VAL A 84 -8.25 8.58 19.46
C VAL A 84 -7.55 8.60 20.82
N LYS A 85 -6.54 9.46 20.99
CA LYS A 85 -5.70 9.52 22.19
C LYS A 85 -6.44 10.14 23.39
N ASN A 86 -7.20 11.21 23.15
CA ASN A 86 -7.73 12.09 24.20
C ASN A 86 -9.14 12.61 23.84
N GLY A 87 -9.85 13.16 24.82
CA GLY A 87 -11.17 13.78 24.64
C GLY A 87 -12.34 12.82 24.90
N ALA A 88 -13.56 13.26 24.55
CA ALA A 88 -14.79 12.50 24.81
C ALA A 88 -14.83 11.15 24.07
N GLU A 89 -14.13 11.05 22.94
CA GLU A 89 -14.03 9.84 22.12
C GLU A 89 -12.73 9.06 22.38
N ALA A 90 -11.99 9.35 23.45
CA ALA A 90 -10.75 8.65 23.75
C ALA A 90 -10.97 7.12 23.78
N GLY A 91 -10.13 6.39 23.03
CA GLY A 91 -10.25 4.95 22.84
C GLY A 91 -11.17 4.52 21.70
N SER A 92 -11.88 5.44 21.03
CA SER A 92 -12.57 5.12 19.77
C SER A 92 -11.56 4.66 18.73
N VAL A 93 -11.99 3.74 17.86
CA VAL A 93 -11.13 3.08 16.88
C VAL A 93 -11.74 3.24 15.49
N LEU A 94 -10.94 3.80 14.58
CA LEU A 94 -11.20 3.80 13.15
C LEU A 94 -10.25 2.77 12.50
N ARG A 95 -10.80 1.92 11.63
CA ARG A 95 -10.02 0.96 10.83
C ARG A 95 -10.19 1.32 9.38
N ILE A 96 -9.08 1.47 8.66
CA ILE A 96 -9.07 1.79 7.24
C ILE A 96 -8.17 0.78 6.54
N GLY A 97 -8.63 0.16 5.48
CA GLY A 97 -7.88 -0.84 4.72
C GLY A 97 -8.48 -1.01 3.35
N ALA A 98 -7.78 -1.73 2.47
CA ALA A 98 -8.33 -2.05 1.16
C ALA A 98 -9.54 -2.99 1.30
N GLU A 99 -10.58 -2.74 0.53
CA GLU A 99 -11.83 -3.48 0.61
C GLU A 99 -12.29 -4.01 -0.75
N TRP A 100 -12.92 -5.18 -0.72
CA TRP A 100 -13.56 -5.74 -1.91
C TRP A 100 -14.82 -4.92 -2.26
N ARG A 101 -14.90 -4.50 -3.52
CA ARG A 101 -16.05 -3.78 -4.08
C ARG A 101 -16.41 -4.36 -5.45
N PRO A 102 -17.65 -4.18 -5.93
CA PRO A 102 -17.99 -4.43 -7.32
C PRO A 102 -17.04 -3.68 -8.25
N ASP A 103 -16.57 -4.33 -9.31
CA ASP A 103 -15.72 -3.68 -10.31
C ASP A 103 -16.45 -2.47 -10.92
N PRO A 104 -15.88 -1.25 -10.85
CA PRO A 104 -16.54 -0.04 -11.36
C PRO A 104 -16.78 -0.07 -12.88
N ARG A 105 -16.15 -1.00 -13.59
CA ARG A 105 -16.34 -1.23 -15.04
C ARG A 105 -17.51 -2.17 -15.33
N ASP A 106 -18.26 -2.56 -14.30
CA ASP A 106 -19.43 -3.45 -14.38
C ASP A 106 -19.11 -4.80 -15.03
N THR A 107 -17.99 -5.40 -14.64
CA THR A 107 -17.54 -6.71 -15.16
C THR A 107 -18.29 -7.88 -14.52
N GLY A 108 -19.10 -7.63 -13.49
CA GLY A 108 -19.76 -8.64 -12.66
C GLY A 108 -18.82 -9.32 -11.65
N ALA A 109 -17.55 -8.93 -11.58
CA ALA A 109 -16.59 -9.38 -10.58
C ALA A 109 -16.46 -8.36 -9.44
N ASN A 110 -15.94 -8.82 -8.29
CA ASN A 110 -15.41 -7.92 -7.28
C ASN A 110 -13.92 -7.71 -7.51
N VAL A 111 -13.45 -6.52 -7.19
CA VAL A 111 -12.04 -6.14 -7.19
C VAL A 111 -11.70 -5.55 -5.83
N LEU A 112 -10.47 -5.80 -5.37
CA LEU A 112 -9.95 -5.20 -4.16
C LEU A 112 -9.56 -3.76 -4.48
N ILE A 113 -10.27 -2.78 -3.92
CA ILE A 113 -9.98 -1.36 -4.14
C ILE A 113 -8.93 -0.93 -3.11
N PRO A 114 -7.77 -0.38 -3.52
CA PRO A 114 -6.73 0.01 -2.58
C PRO A 114 -7.11 1.28 -1.84
N ILE A 115 -6.41 1.52 -0.75
CA ILE A 115 -6.43 2.83 -0.09
C ILE A 115 -5.23 3.65 -0.56
N ARG A 116 -5.34 4.97 -0.38
CA ARG A 116 -4.24 5.89 -0.58
C ARG A 116 -3.90 6.57 0.75
N ILE A 117 -2.62 6.56 1.10
CA ILE A 117 -2.09 7.20 2.30
C ILE A 117 -1.11 8.27 1.86
N GLN A 118 -1.36 9.51 2.25
CA GLN A 118 -0.46 10.65 2.04
C GLN A 118 0.19 11.01 3.38
N PHE A 119 1.50 11.20 3.35
CA PHE A 119 2.32 11.48 4.53
C PHE A 119 2.60 12.97 4.59
N PHE A 120 2.11 13.63 5.64
CA PHE A 120 2.45 15.01 5.96
C PHE A 120 3.17 15.04 7.31
N GLU A 121 3.81 16.17 7.63
CA GLU A 121 4.62 16.31 8.85
C GLU A 121 3.84 16.02 10.14
N ASN A 122 2.55 16.37 10.21
CA ASN A 122 1.74 16.26 11.43
C ASN A 122 0.44 15.47 11.24
N GLU A 123 0.21 14.90 10.05
CA GLU A 123 -1.01 14.14 9.77
C GLU A 123 -0.77 13.07 8.71
N LEU A 124 -1.60 12.03 8.75
CA LEU A 124 -1.85 11.18 7.58
C LEU A 124 -3.18 11.60 6.97
N LEU A 125 -3.22 11.77 5.65
CA LEU A 125 -4.47 11.85 4.90
C LEU A 125 -4.68 10.50 4.22
N VAL A 126 -5.80 9.85 4.50
CA VAL A 126 -6.11 8.52 3.97
C VAL A 126 -7.38 8.60 3.16
N THR A 127 -7.30 8.32 1.86
CA THR A 127 -8.46 8.09 1.01
C THR A 127 -8.78 6.60 1.03
N ASP A 128 -9.96 6.24 1.52
CA ASP A 128 -10.38 4.84 1.62
C ASP A 128 -10.88 4.26 0.28
N SER A 129 -11.29 2.98 0.31
CA SER A 129 -11.80 2.26 -0.86
C SER A 129 -13.10 2.81 -1.45
N ASP A 130 -13.81 3.69 -0.73
CA ASP A 130 -15.02 4.38 -1.20
C ASP A 130 -14.71 5.82 -1.68
N GLY A 131 -13.45 6.22 -1.68
CA GLY A 131 -13.01 7.55 -2.07
C GLY A 131 -13.23 8.61 -0.99
N GLN A 132 -13.50 8.21 0.25
CA GLN A 132 -13.66 9.13 1.37
C GLN A 132 -12.30 9.46 1.99
N ASP A 133 -12.07 10.76 2.20
CA ASP A 133 -10.87 11.27 2.86
C ASP A 133 -11.01 11.27 4.38
N HIS A 134 -10.00 10.72 5.05
CA HIS A 134 -9.86 10.67 6.50
C HIS A 134 -8.60 11.43 6.91
N HIS A 135 -8.79 12.55 7.59
CA HIS A 135 -7.68 13.31 8.20
C HIS A 135 -7.33 12.70 9.56
N LEU A 136 -6.06 12.30 9.70
CA LEU A 136 -5.55 11.66 10.91
C LEU A 136 -4.39 12.49 11.49
N PRO A 137 -4.67 13.61 12.18
CA PRO A 137 -3.65 14.36 12.91
C PRO A 137 -2.93 13.46 13.92
N LEU A 138 -1.60 13.48 13.90
CA LEU A 138 -0.76 12.58 14.71
C LEU A 138 -0.75 12.96 16.19
N ASP A 139 -1.18 14.17 16.56
CA ASP A 139 -1.41 14.59 17.94
C ASP A 139 -2.75 14.09 18.51
N VAL A 140 -3.74 13.85 17.65
CA VAL A 140 -5.07 13.32 18.00
C VAL A 140 -5.11 11.79 17.96
N TYR A 141 -4.49 11.17 16.95
CA TYR A 141 -4.56 9.73 16.72
C TYR A 141 -3.26 9.02 17.10
N ALA A 142 -3.39 7.86 17.72
CA ALA A 142 -2.35 6.84 17.78
C ALA A 142 -2.55 5.90 16.60
N ILE A 143 -1.60 5.92 15.66
CA ILE A 143 -1.63 5.10 14.45
C ILE A 143 -0.91 3.79 14.71
N GLN A 144 -1.57 2.69 14.35
CA GLN A 144 -0.96 1.37 14.26
C GLN A 144 -1.17 0.85 12.85
N VAL A 145 -0.09 0.40 12.22
CA VAL A 145 -0.18 -0.27 10.92
C VAL A 145 -0.82 -1.66 11.07
N ASP A 146 -1.78 -1.97 10.19
CA ASP A 146 -2.44 -3.27 10.06
C ASP A 146 -1.94 -3.95 8.77
N TYR A 147 -1.34 -5.13 8.89
CA TYR A 147 -0.74 -5.81 7.73
C TYR A 147 -1.78 -6.73 7.08
N LEU A 148 -2.26 -6.35 5.90
CA LEU A 148 -3.27 -7.09 5.15
C LEU A 148 -2.60 -8.09 4.20
N THR A 149 -1.76 -8.97 4.76
CA THR A 149 -0.90 -9.87 3.95
C THR A 149 -1.70 -10.87 3.13
N ASP A 150 -2.94 -11.18 3.51
CA ASP A 150 -3.84 -12.02 2.74
C ASP A 150 -4.17 -11.43 1.35
N ASN A 151 -4.03 -10.11 1.19
CA ASN A 151 -4.20 -9.41 -0.09
C ASN A 151 -2.95 -9.51 -0.98
N ILE A 152 -1.81 -9.88 -0.39
CA ILE A 152 -0.55 -10.04 -1.10
C ILE A 152 -0.45 -11.50 -1.49
N VAL A 153 -0.78 -11.80 -2.75
CA VAL A 153 -0.44 -13.10 -3.33
C VAL A 153 1.08 -13.15 -3.45
N MET A 154 1.74 -13.59 -2.38
CA MET A 154 3.11 -14.05 -2.46
C MET A 154 3.15 -15.08 -3.58
N GLY A 155 3.99 -14.87 -4.58
CA GLY A 155 4.27 -15.85 -5.63
C GLY A 155 4.91 -17.10 -5.02
N GLY A 156 4.16 -17.84 -4.21
CA GLY A 156 4.42 -19.21 -3.89
C GLY A 156 4.16 -19.96 -5.17
N GLY A 157 5.24 -20.21 -5.91
CA GLY A 157 5.27 -21.35 -6.82
C GLY A 157 4.87 -22.58 -6.01
N CYS A 158 3.58 -22.92 -6.04
CA CYS A 158 3.16 -24.30 -5.97
C CYS A 158 3.68 -24.92 -7.27
N GLY A 159 4.98 -25.20 -7.31
CA GLY A 159 5.47 -26.29 -8.12
C GLY A 159 4.82 -27.53 -7.55
N ASP A 160 4.02 -28.21 -8.38
CA ASP A 160 3.55 -29.57 -8.21
C ASP A 160 3.88 -30.19 -6.84
N CYS A 161 2.87 -30.29 -5.97
CA CYS A 161 2.98 -30.94 -4.67
C CYS A 161 3.26 -32.47 -4.75
N SER A 162 3.72 -32.98 -5.90
CA SER A 162 4.16 -34.36 -6.10
C SER A 162 5.58 -34.64 -5.59
N THR A 163 6.25 -33.68 -4.94
CA THR A 163 7.60 -33.90 -4.35
C THR A 163 7.72 -33.60 -2.85
N CYS A 164 6.65 -33.19 -2.16
CA CYS A 164 6.67 -33.03 -0.71
C CYS A 164 6.53 -34.38 0.00
N ASN A 165 7.64 -35.10 0.14
CA ASN A 165 7.73 -36.25 1.03
C ASN A 165 7.72 -35.76 2.49
N GLY A 166 6.52 -35.67 3.06
CA GLY A 166 6.31 -35.60 4.50
C GLY A 166 5.85 -34.23 5.01
N CYS A 167 4.53 -34.03 5.02
CA CYS A 167 3.82 -33.47 6.17
C CYS A 167 2.30 -33.64 5.99
N CYS A 168 1.85 -34.90 5.98
CA CYS A 168 0.48 -35.20 6.39
C CYS A 168 0.49 -35.32 7.91
N SER A 169 -0.21 -34.42 8.61
CA SER A 169 -0.74 -34.71 9.94
C SER A 169 -2.06 -33.99 10.09
N VAL A 170 -3.11 -34.78 9.89
CA VAL A 170 -4.49 -34.50 10.22
C VAL A 170 -4.61 -34.32 11.73
N GLN A 171 -5.31 -33.26 12.16
CA GLN A 171 -6.32 -33.35 13.22
C GLN A 171 -7.45 -32.37 12.92
#